data_AF-A0A429ZVV4-F1
#
_entry.id   AF-A0A429ZVV4-F1
#
_cell.length_a   1.000
_cell.length_b   1.000
_cell.length_c   1.000
_cell.angle_alpha   90.00
_cell.angle_beta   90.00
_cell.angle_gamma   90.00
#
_symmetry.space_group_name_H-M   'P 1'
#
loop_
_entity.id
_entity.type
_entity.pdbx_description
1 polymer ?
#
loop_
_entity_poly.entity_id
_entity_poly.type
_entity_poly.pdbx_seq_one_letter_code
_entity_poly.pdbx_strand_id
1 'polypeptide(L)'
;MSNVFFGFTLEKQDETIQLDVDLLNYMLDSLYWINTTWVDSKTHQGFDMFGVSTISEDIPKFKHIISSWINVFELGTDKITLTVDFDIHKLDFQRVTFNKKDVLKTLMQIVSLCDKAISTQDSIMVLGI
;
A
#
# COMPACT_ATOMS: atom_id res chain seq x y z
N MET A 1 17.05 -7.64 7.69
CA MET A 1 16.76 -6.98 6.41
C MET A 1 16.30 -5.58 6.73
N SER A 2 16.83 -4.56 6.07
CA SER A 2 16.36 -3.19 6.20
C SER A 2 14.87 -3.15 5.82
N ASN A 3 14.01 -2.58 6.66
CA ASN A 3 12.60 -2.42 6.34
C ASN A 3 12.49 -1.44 5.16
N VAL A 4 12.18 -1.97 3.97
CA VAL A 4 11.89 -1.15 2.79
C VAL A 4 10.42 -0.75 2.88
N PHE A 5 10.13 0.51 2.61
CA PHE A 5 8.80 1.07 2.76
C PHE A 5 8.33 1.72 1.47
N PHE A 6 7.03 1.58 1.19
CA PHE A 6 6.30 2.28 0.15
C PHE A 6 5.61 3.51 0.76
N GLY A 7 5.86 4.70 0.19
CA GLY A 7 5.38 5.96 0.75
C GLY A 7 4.07 6.43 0.12
N PHE A 8 3.14 6.94 0.95
CA PHE A 8 1.91 7.60 0.52
C PHE A 8 1.82 8.99 1.15
N THR A 9 1.66 10.02 0.33
CA THR A 9 1.51 11.41 0.79
C THR A 9 0.51 12.18 -0.06
N LEU A 10 -0.07 13.25 0.49
CA LEU A 10 -0.79 14.24 -0.32
C LEU A 10 0.25 15.13 -1.02
N GLU A 11 0.02 15.52 -2.27
CA GLU A 11 0.97 16.35 -3.05
C GLU A 11 1.41 17.64 -2.32
N LYS A 12 0.58 18.17 -1.40
CA LYS A 12 0.80 19.43 -0.69
C LYS A 12 1.16 19.26 0.79
N GLN A 13 1.54 18.06 1.25
CA GLN A 13 1.87 17.78 2.65
C GLN A 13 3.22 17.05 2.81
N ASP A 14 3.89 17.32 3.93
CA ASP A 14 5.18 16.72 4.28
C ASP A 14 5.05 15.33 4.95
N GLU A 15 3.87 14.97 5.46
CA GLU A 15 3.67 13.71 6.18
C GLU A 15 3.49 12.54 5.20
N THR A 16 4.47 11.62 5.21
CA THR A 16 4.41 10.39 4.40
C THR A 16 4.04 9.20 5.28
N ILE A 17 2.97 8.51 4.91
CA ILE A 17 2.60 7.22 5.52
C ILE A 17 3.44 6.13 4.85
N GLN A 18 4.13 5.34 5.66
CA GLN A 18 5.00 4.26 5.20
C GLN A 18 4.31 2.91 5.35
N LEU A 19 4.16 2.18 4.25
CA LEU A 19 3.69 0.81 4.22
C LEU A 19 4.87 -0.13 3.99
N ASP A 20 4.96 -1.20 4.79
CA ASP A 20 6.00 -2.22 4.62
C ASP A 20 5.87 -2.91 3.25
N VAL A 21 6.98 -3.06 2.53
CA VAL A 21 6.97 -3.63 1.16
C VAL A 21 6.53 -5.08 1.15
N ASP A 22 6.84 -5.89 2.17
CA ASP A 22 6.38 -7.28 2.23
C ASP A 22 4.85 -7.35 2.40
N LEU A 23 4.29 -6.40 3.17
CA LEU A 23 2.84 -6.25 3.31
C LEU A 23 2.19 -5.73 2.01
N LEU A 24 2.82 -4.77 1.32
CA LEU A 24 2.37 -4.29 0.01
C LEU A 24 2.35 -5.44 -1.01
N ASN A 25 3.43 -6.22 -1.09
CA ASN A 25 3.57 -7.36 -1.99
C ASN A 25 2.48 -8.40 -1.76
N TYR A 26 2.13 -8.66 -0.50
CA TYR A 26 1.01 -9.56 -0.17
C TYR A 26 -0.34 -9.07 -0.71
N MET A 27 -0.52 -7.74 -0.86
CA MET A 27 -1.76 -7.13 -1.35
C MET A 27 -1.70 -6.75 -2.85
N LEU A 28 -0.58 -7.02 -3.52
CA LEU A 28 -0.19 -6.38 -4.78
C LEU A 28 -1.21 -6.57 -5.91
N ASP A 29 -1.76 -7.78 -6.06
CA ASP A 29 -2.74 -8.07 -7.11
C ASP A 29 -3.97 -7.16 -7.04
N SER A 30 -4.44 -6.86 -5.83
CA SER A 30 -5.57 -5.95 -5.65
C SER A 30 -5.19 -4.49 -5.92
N LEU A 31 -3.94 -4.11 -5.64
CA LEU A 31 -3.43 -2.76 -5.88
C LEU A 31 -3.19 -2.49 -7.37
N TYR A 32 -2.91 -3.52 -8.18
CA TYR A 32 -2.87 -3.41 -9.64
C TYR A 32 -4.20 -2.97 -10.27
N TRP A 33 -5.31 -3.06 -9.57
CA TRP A 33 -6.60 -2.61 -10.11
C TRP A 33 -6.75 -1.09 -10.09
N ILE A 34 -5.86 -0.35 -9.43
CA ILE A 34 -5.92 1.10 -9.31
C ILE A 34 -5.24 1.74 -10.52
N ASN A 35 -5.94 2.66 -11.19
CA ASN A 35 -5.34 3.47 -12.23
C ASN A 35 -4.52 4.61 -11.59
N THR A 36 -3.25 4.73 -11.99
CA THR A 36 -2.36 5.79 -11.55
C THR A 36 -1.67 6.47 -12.71
N THR A 37 -1.23 7.71 -12.52
CA THR A 37 -0.40 8.43 -13.50
C THR A 37 1.05 8.37 -13.06
N TRP A 38 1.95 7.93 -13.93
CA TRP A 38 3.39 7.85 -13.65
C TRP A 38 4.11 9.11 -14.14
N VAL A 39 5.42 9.21 -13.91
CA VAL A 39 6.26 10.36 -14.30
C VAL A 39 6.26 10.66 -15.80
N ASP A 40 5.95 9.68 -16.65
CA ASP A 40 5.84 9.84 -18.10
C ASP A 40 4.47 10.39 -18.55
N SER A 41 3.63 10.80 -17.58
CA SER A 41 2.27 11.32 -17.78
C SER A 41 1.30 10.31 -18.42
N LYS A 42 1.61 9.01 -18.42
CA LYS A 42 0.67 7.98 -18.86
C LYS A 42 -0.03 7.33 -17.68
N THR A 43 -1.21 6.80 -17.97
CA THR A 43 -2.00 6.01 -17.02
C THR A 43 -1.56 4.56 -17.06
N HIS A 44 -1.33 4.00 -15.88
CA HIS A 44 -0.93 2.62 -15.65
C HIS A 44 -1.84 1.98 -14.60
N GLN A 45 -1.87 0.64 -14.61
CA GLN A 45 -2.47 -0.16 -13.56
C GLN A 45 -1.44 -0.43 -12.47
N GLY A 46 -1.79 -0.16 -11.21
CA GLY A 46 -0.90 -0.30 -10.07
C GLY A 46 0.05 0.88 -9.88
N PHE A 47 1.11 0.66 -9.11
CA PHE A 47 2.12 1.68 -8.76
C PHE A 47 3.45 1.40 -9.45
N ASP A 48 4.22 2.45 -9.70
CA ASP A 48 5.63 2.37 -10.08
C ASP A 48 6.44 1.95 -8.86
N MET A 49 6.88 0.69 -8.86
CA MET A 49 7.61 0.08 -7.73
C MET A 49 8.97 0.71 -7.47
N PHE A 50 9.52 1.47 -8.42
CA PHE A 50 10.84 2.10 -8.33
C PHE A 50 10.80 3.60 -8.67
N GLY A 51 9.63 4.21 -8.58
CA GLY A 51 9.42 5.59 -9.00
C GLY A 51 8.22 6.23 -8.32
N VAL A 52 7.61 7.19 -9.02
CA VAL A 52 6.51 7.99 -8.49
C VAL A 52 5.25 7.73 -9.30
N SER A 53 4.15 7.50 -8.58
CA SER A 53 2.82 7.38 -9.14
C SER A 53 1.84 8.31 -8.44
N THR A 54 0.82 8.76 -9.14
CA THR A 54 -0.22 9.62 -8.59
C THR A 54 -1.59 8.97 -8.76
N ILE A 55 -2.35 8.86 -7.65
CA ILE A 55 -3.75 8.47 -7.65
C ILE A 55 -4.60 9.74 -7.62
N SER A 56 -5.41 9.96 -8.67
CA SER A 56 -6.30 11.14 -8.75
C SER A 56 -7.77 10.72 -8.77
N GLU A 57 -8.20 9.98 -9.80
CA GLU A 57 -9.61 9.62 -9.98
C GLU A 57 -10.00 8.37 -9.16
N ASP A 58 -9.09 7.41 -9.02
CA ASP A 58 -9.34 6.12 -8.38
C ASP A 58 -9.20 6.14 -6.84
N ILE A 59 -9.08 7.32 -6.21
CA ILE A 59 -8.95 7.42 -4.75
C ILE A 59 -10.10 6.71 -4.01
N PRO A 60 -11.39 6.85 -4.38
CA PRO A 60 -12.47 6.10 -3.74
C PRO A 60 -12.32 4.58 -3.89
N LYS A 61 -11.83 4.11 -5.04
CA LYS A 61 -11.57 2.69 -5.31
C LYS A 61 -10.41 2.18 -4.46
N PHE A 62 -9.30 2.91 -4.43
CA PHE A 62 -8.14 2.60 -3.60
C PHE A 62 -8.52 2.53 -2.11
N LYS A 63 -9.25 3.54 -1.60
CA LYS A 63 -9.79 3.54 -0.24
C LYS A 63 -10.60 2.27 0.05
N HIS A 64 -11.46 1.87 -0.87
CA HIS A 64 -12.32 0.69 -0.71
C HIS A 64 -11.51 -0.61 -0.64
N ILE A 65 -10.47 -0.76 -1.46
CA ILE A 65 -9.55 -1.90 -1.42
C ILE A 65 -8.81 -1.95 -0.09
N ILE A 66 -8.22 -0.83 0.37
CA ILE A 66 -7.52 -0.77 1.66
C ILE A 66 -8.46 -1.08 2.83
N SER A 67 -9.68 -0.55 2.80
CA SER A 67 -10.71 -0.84 3.82
C SER A 67 -11.08 -2.32 3.85
N SER A 68 -11.09 -2.99 2.69
CA SER A 68 -11.34 -4.43 2.60
C SER A 68 -10.19 -5.23 3.22
N TRP A 69 -8.94 -4.81 3.01
CA TRP A 69 -7.78 -5.42 3.67
C TRP A 69 -7.79 -5.23 5.19
N ILE A 70 -8.22 -4.07 5.69
CA ILE A 70 -8.44 -3.85 7.13
C ILE A 70 -9.40 -4.94 7.67
N ASN A 71 -10.54 -5.14 7.02
CA ASN A 71 -11.51 -6.16 7.45
C ASN A 71 -10.92 -7.58 7.44
N VAL A 72 -10.07 -7.92 6.46
CA VAL A 72 -9.38 -9.21 6.42
C VAL A 72 -8.39 -9.36 7.57
N PHE A 73 -7.55 -8.35 7.83
CA PHE A 73 -6.54 -8.42 8.89
C PHE A 73 -7.12 -8.34 10.31
N GLU A 74 -8.28 -7.71 10.49
CA GLU A 74 -9.00 -7.71 11.78
C GLU A 74 -9.36 -9.12 12.26
N LEU A 75 -9.66 -10.04 11.31
CA LEU A 75 -9.97 -11.44 11.59
C LEU A 75 -8.74 -12.27 11.97
N GLY A 76 -7.53 -11.75 11.77
CA GLY A 76 -6.27 -12.41 12.10
C GLY A 76 -5.98 -12.44 13.61
N THR A 77 -5.01 -13.29 14.00
CA THR A 77 -4.46 -13.25 15.36
C THR A 77 -3.57 -12.03 15.57
N ASP A 78 -3.14 -11.75 16.81
CA ASP A 78 -2.29 -10.58 17.11
C ASP A 78 -0.96 -10.56 16.34
N LYS A 79 -0.49 -11.72 15.91
CA LYS A 79 0.64 -11.88 15.00
C LYS A 79 0.15 -12.49 13.69
N ILE A 80 0.41 -11.81 12.58
CA ILE A 80 -0.04 -12.25 11.25
C ILE A 80 1.18 -12.68 10.46
N THR A 81 1.26 -13.96 10.11
CA THR A 81 2.34 -14.50 9.27
C THR A 81 1.88 -14.56 7.82
N LEU A 82 2.52 -13.79 6.96
CA LEU A 82 2.21 -13.68 5.54
C LEU A 82 3.29 -14.35 4.70
N THR A 83 2.87 -15.03 3.64
CA THR A 83 3.75 -15.59 2.60
C THR A 83 4.18 -14.46 1.68
N VAL A 84 5.49 -14.24 1.49
CA VAL A 84 6.00 -13.08 0.74
C VAL A 84 6.72 -13.46 -0.56
N ASP A 85 7.57 -14.48 -0.53
CA ASP A 85 8.39 -14.90 -1.69
C ASP A 85 8.72 -16.39 -1.61
N PHE A 86 9.21 -16.98 -2.69
CA PHE A 86 9.70 -18.35 -2.74
C PHE A 86 11.23 -18.39 -2.78
N ASP A 87 11.85 -18.96 -1.73
CA ASP A 87 13.29 -19.16 -1.68
C ASP A 87 13.66 -20.41 -2.49
N ILE A 88 14.18 -20.20 -3.71
CA ILE A 88 14.57 -21.29 -4.61
C ILE A 88 15.68 -22.18 -4.05
N HIS A 89 16.50 -21.69 -3.14
CA HIS A 89 17.59 -22.47 -2.54
C HIS A 89 17.08 -23.34 -1.41
N LYS A 90 16.07 -22.88 -0.67
CA LYS A 90 15.42 -23.66 0.38
C LYS A 90 14.23 -24.50 -0.12
N LEU A 91 13.76 -24.26 -1.34
CA LEU A 91 12.54 -24.83 -1.89
C LEU A 91 11.33 -24.63 -0.96
N ASP A 92 11.25 -23.47 -0.30
CA ASP A 92 10.19 -23.11 0.65
C ASP A 92 9.81 -21.65 0.50
N PHE A 93 8.60 -21.32 0.93
CA PHE A 93 8.13 -19.96 0.97
C PHE A 93 8.70 -19.20 2.16
N GLN A 94 9.26 -18.03 1.87
CA GLN A 94 9.58 -17.04 2.88
C GLN A 94 8.29 -16.48 3.47
N ARG A 95 8.32 -16.28 4.79
CA ARG A 95 7.20 -15.78 5.57
C ARG A 95 7.68 -14.68 6.49
N VAL A 96 6.88 -13.61 6.58
CA VAL A 96 7.14 -12.47 7.45
C VAL A 96 6.01 -12.36 8.45
N THR A 97 6.36 -12.08 9.71
CA THR A 97 5.37 -11.96 10.78
C THR A 97 5.22 -10.50 11.19
N PHE A 98 4.00 -10.00 11.09
CA PHE A 98 3.62 -8.64 11.44
C PHE A 98 2.84 -8.61 12.75
N ASN A 99 2.92 -7.49 13.46
CA ASN A 99 1.98 -7.18 14.54
C ASN A 99 0.68 -6.66 13.93
N LYS A 100 -0.45 -7.32 14.23
CA LYS A 100 -1.77 -6.92 13.70
C LYS A 100 -2.09 -5.45 13.98
N LYS A 101 -1.77 -4.96 15.18
CA LYS A 101 -2.07 -3.58 15.59
C LYS A 101 -1.34 -2.57 14.70
N ASP A 102 -0.09 -2.85 14.35
CA ASP A 102 0.72 -1.97 13.52
C ASP A 102 0.22 -1.99 12.06
N VAL A 103 -0.12 -3.16 11.53
CA VAL A 103 -0.76 -3.31 10.21
C VAL A 103 -2.04 -2.48 10.13
N LEU A 104 -2.97 -2.70 11.07
CA LEU A 104 -4.25 -2.00 11.08
C LEU A 104 -4.06 -0.48 11.22
N LYS A 105 -3.13 -0.04 12.09
CA LYS A 105 -2.82 1.37 12.25
C LYS A 105 -2.38 2.00 10.92
N THR A 106 -1.43 1.39 10.22
CA THR A 106 -0.92 1.91 8.94
C THR A 106 -2.01 1.96 7.88
N LEU A 107 -2.80 0.89 7.72
CA LEU A 107 -3.89 0.87 6.74
C LEU A 107 -4.98 1.90 7.06
N MET A 108 -5.33 2.10 8.35
CA MET A 108 -6.27 3.14 8.78
C MET A 108 -5.74 4.55 8.49
N GLN A 109 -4.43 4.78 8.64
CA GLN A 109 -3.81 6.05 8.24
C GLN A 109 -3.96 6.27 6.72
N ILE A 110 -3.75 5.24 5.89
CA ILE A 110 -3.95 5.34 4.43
C ILE A 110 -5.42 5.64 4.09
N VAL A 111 -6.38 5.02 4.77
CA VAL A 111 -7.82 5.35 4.60
C VAL A 111 -8.10 6.80 4.96
N SER A 112 -7.53 7.30 6.07
CA SER A 112 -7.67 8.71 6.45
C SER A 112 -7.02 9.67 5.45
N LEU A 113 -5.90 9.28 4.84
CA LEU A 113 -5.27 10.03 3.73
C LEU A 113 -6.24 10.13 2.54
N CYS A 114 -6.89 9.03 2.18
CA CYS A 114 -7.90 9.00 1.13
C CYS A 114 -9.08 9.92 1.45
N ASP A 115 -9.59 9.90 2.69
CA ASP A 115 -10.67 10.79 3.12
C ASP A 115 -10.29 12.27 2.99
N LYS A 116 -9.06 12.62 3.42
CA LYS A 116 -8.53 13.97 3.25
C LYS A 116 -8.47 14.34 1.76
N ALA A 117 -7.86 13.50 0.93
CA ALA A 117 -7.71 13.73 -0.52
C ALA A 117 -9.07 13.97 -1.21
N ILE A 118 -10.07 13.12 -0.91
CA ILE A 118 -11.43 13.26 -1.44
C ILE A 118 -12.06 14.59 -0.99
N SER A 119 -11.91 14.95 0.29
CA SER A 119 -12.49 16.19 0.84
C SER A 119 -11.85 17.46 0.30
N THR A 120 -10.56 17.43 -0.01
CA THR A 120 -9.80 18.58 -0.53
C THR A 120 -9.68 18.60 -2.05
N GLN A 121 -10.18 17.57 -2.74
CA GLN A 121 -9.99 17.35 -4.18
C GLN A 121 -8.50 17.33 -4.58
N ASP A 122 -7.64 16.81 -3.69
CA ASP A 122 -6.22 16.57 -3.96
C ASP A 122 -5.97 15.15 -4.48
N SER A 123 -4.79 14.95 -5.05
CA SER A 123 -4.24 13.65 -5.43
C SER A 123 -3.36 13.07 -4.31
N ILE A 124 -3.14 11.75 -4.38
CA ILE A 124 -2.19 11.04 -3.53
C ILE A 124 -0.96 10.70 -4.37
N MET A 125 0.21 11.15 -3.94
CA MET A 125 1.49 10.73 -4.48
C MET A 125 1.97 9.47 -3.75
N VAL A 126 2.43 8.52 -4.54
CA VAL A 126 2.92 7.21 -4.11
C VAL A 126 4.37 7.06 -4.56
N LEU A 127 5.26 6.78 -3.62
CA LEU A 127 6.70 6.66 -3.85
C LEU A 127 7.16 5.22 -3.60
N GLY A 128 7.62 4.55 -4.65
CA GLY A 128 8.38 3.32 -4.57
C GLY A 128 9.87 3.60 -4.34
N ILE A 129 10.48 2.85 -3.40
CA ILE A 129 11.89 3.01 -2.98
C ILE A 129 12.57 1.64 -2.99
#